data_AF-A0A1F3TUQ5-F1
#
_entry.id   AF-A0A1F3TUQ5-F1
#
_cell.length_a   1.000
_cell.length_b   1.000
_cell.length_c   1.000
_cell.angle_alpha   90.00
_cell.angle_beta   90.00
_cell.angle_gamma   90.00
#
_symmetry.space_group_name_H-M   'P 1'
#
loop_
_entity.id
_entity.type
_entity.pdbx_description
1 polymer ?
#
loop_
_entity_poly.entity_id
_entity_poly.type
_entity_poly.pdbx_seq_one_letter_code
_entity_poly.pdbx_strand_id
1 'polypeptide(L)'
;MTTPSKKVNTIFLIVLLVPLITMIVLRAVMILPEILDVQLYYTGAAARNFLKALNENDLRLYKTIATLDLIFLSTYTWGVFFFTKKYFAKIPIILTLLPGIFDLIETTAILYALKTTVQQNYFDWLGLITCGKWVASGVLIATLASIFIKRLTTRR
;
A
#
# COMPACT_ATOMS: atom_id res chain seq x y z
N MET A 1 -18.66 -27.56 9.32
CA MET A 1 -17.56 -26.72 8.77
C MET A 1 -17.11 -27.34 7.46
N THR A 2 -17.40 -26.72 6.32
CA THR A 2 -16.91 -27.19 5.02
C THR A 2 -15.46 -26.74 4.83
N THR A 3 -14.55 -27.67 4.58
CA THR A 3 -13.16 -27.34 4.23
C THR A 3 -13.17 -26.55 2.93
N PRO A 4 -12.57 -25.35 2.87
CA PRO A 4 -12.51 -24.58 1.64
C PRO A 4 -11.80 -25.41 0.55
N SER A 5 -12.41 -25.47 -0.64
CA SER A 5 -11.84 -26.14 -1.81
C SER A 5 -10.42 -25.66 -2.09
N LYS A 6 -9.48 -26.59 -2.29
CA LYS A 6 -8.06 -26.31 -2.59
C LYS A 6 -7.90 -25.29 -3.73
N LYS A 7 -8.79 -25.29 -4.72
CA LYS A 7 -8.74 -24.39 -5.89
C LYS A 7 -8.89 -22.90 -5.54
N VAL A 8 -9.70 -22.57 -4.52
CA VAL A 8 -9.95 -21.16 -4.14
C VAL A 8 -8.71 -20.54 -3.48
N ASN A 9 -7.88 -21.35 -2.83
CA ASN A 9 -6.66 -20.87 -2.19
C ASN A 9 -5.57 -20.54 -3.22
N THR A 10 -5.48 -21.31 -4.31
CA THR A 10 -4.47 -21.09 -5.36
C THR A 10 -4.73 -19.80 -6.15
N ILE A 11 -5.97 -19.55 -6.58
CA ILE A 11 -6.32 -18.32 -7.32
C ILE A 11 -6.04 -17.09 -6.46
N PHE A 12 -6.42 -17.14 -5.18
CA PHE A 12 -6.18 -16.05 -4.25
C PHE A 12 -4.68 -15.76 -4.05
N LEU A 13 -3.85 -16.80 -3.91
CA LEU A 13 -2.40 -16.67 -3.85
C LEU A 13 -1.83 -16.05 -5.11
N ILE A 14 -2.29 -16.45 -6.30
CA ILE A 14 -1.85 -15.88 -7.57
C ILE A 14 -2.22 -14.38 -7.64
N VAL A 15 -3.44 -14.01 -7.24
CA VAL A 15 -3.92 -12.62 -7.24
C VAL A 15 -3.11 -11.73 -6.30
N LEU A 16 -2.59 -12.26 -5.19
CA LEU A 16 -1.67 -11.50 -4.31
C LEU A 16 -0.23 -11.49 -4.80
N LEU A 17 0.28 -12.64 -5.25
CA LEU A 17 1.70 -12.82 -5.56
C LEU A 17 2.08 -12.19 -6.90
N VAL A 18 1.22 -12.25 -7.92
CA VAL A 18 1.54 -11.69 -9.24
C VAL A 18 1.77 -10.19 -9.15
N PRO A 19 0.87 -9.37 -8.57
CA PRO A 19 1.10 -7.93 -8.46
C PRO A 19 2.33 -7.60 -7.61
N LEU A 20 2.60 -8.38 -6.55
CA LEU A 20 3.79 -8.20 -5.71
C LEU A 20 5.09 -8.48 -6.48
N ILE A 21 5.15 -9.59 -7.21
CA ILE A 21 6.32 -9.95 -8.03
C ILE A 21 6.51 -8.92 -9.14
N THR A 22 5.44 -8.49 -9.80
CA THR A 22 5.49 -7.43 -10.82
C THR A 22 6.06 -6.14 -10.23
N MET A 23 5.62 -5.72 -9.05
CA MET A 23 6.18 -4.57 -8.32
C MET A 23 7.67 -4.70 -8.03
N ILE A 24 8.10 -5.87 -7.51
CA ILE A 24 9.52 -6.14 -7.20
C ILE A 24 10.37 -6.07 -8.47
N VAL A 25 9.92 -6.72 -9.55
CA VAL A 25 10.63 -6.71 -10.84
C VAL A 25 10.69 -5.30 -11.41
N LEU A 26 9.58 -4.56 -11.40
CA LEU A 26 9.55 -3.18 -11.88
C LEU A 26 10.53 -2.30 -11.11
N ARG A 27 10.57 -2.41 -9.77
CA ARG A 27 11.53 -1.66 -8.94
C ARG A 27 12.98 -2.08 -9.18
N ALA A 28 13.23 -3.36 -9.43
CA ALA A 28 14.59 -3.85 -9.72
C ALA A 28 15.10 -3.38 -11.09
N VAL A 29 14.21 -3.24 -12.08
CA VAL A 29 14.56 -2.84 -13.45
C VAL A 29 14.58 -1.32 -13.61
N MET A 30 13.70 -0.60 -12.91
CA MET A 30 13.64 0.86 -12.93
C MET A 30 14.59 1.42 -11.86
N ILE A 31 15.86 1.60 -12.23
CA ILE A 31 16.85 2.26 -11.37
C ILE A 31 16.49 3.75 -11.27
N LEU A 32 15.65 4.09 -10.28
CA LEU A 32 15.40 5.48 -9.90
C LEU A 32 16.27 5.85 -8.70
N PRO A 33 16.88 7.04 -8.71
CA PRO A 33 17.35 7.64 -7.46
C PRO A 33 16.14 7.79 -6.52
N GLU A 34 16.30 7.23 -5.31
CA GLU A 34 15.41 7.31 -4.14
C GLU A 34 13.95 7.71 -4.39
N ILE A 35 13.03 6.75 -4.45
CA ILE A 35 11.59 7.03 -4.51
C ILE A 35 11.10 7.46 -3.12
N LEU A 36 10.20 8.45 -3.02
CA LEU A 36 9.60 8.89 -1.74
C LEU A 36 9.05 7.70 -0.92
N ASP A 37 8.46 6.72 -1.60
CA ASP A 37 7.86 5.52 -0.99
C ASP A 37 8.88 4.56 -0.35
N VAL A 38 10.19 4.80 -0.46
CA VAL A 38 11.22 4.05 0.27
C VAL A 38 11.39 4.60 1.69
N GLN A 39 11.05 5.86 1.92
CA GLN A 39 11.15 6.48 3.24
C GLN A 39 9.95 6.06 4.10
N LEU A 40 10.21 5.57 5.32
CA LEU A 40 9.15 5.26 6.28
C LEU A 40 8.33 6.50 6.65
N TYR A 41 8.93 7.68 6.57
CA TYR A 41 8.30 8.95 6.82
C TYR A 41 9.01 10.05 6.05
N TYR A 42 8.23 10.98 5.50
CA TYR A 42 8.73 12.22 4.92
C TYR A 42 7.75 13.36 5.18
N THR A 43 8.27 14.59 5.22
CA THR A 43 7.43 15.79 5.37
C THR A 43 6.92 16.26 4.02
N GLY A 44 5.85 17.06 4.01
CA GLY A 44 5.38 17.73 2.79
C GLY A 44 6.47 18.57 2.11
N ALA A 45 7.32 19.23 2.90
CA ALA A 45 8.46 19.99 2.39
C ALA A 45 9.50 19.09 1.69
N ALA A 46 9.83 17.94 2.29
CA ALA A 46 10.75 16.97 1.69
C ALA A 46 10.19 16.42 0.37
N ALA A 47 8.91 16.04 0.34
CA ALA A 47 8.25 15.59 -0.88
C ALA A 47 8.26 16.65 -1.99
N ARG A 48 7.97 17.91 -1.65
CA ARG A 48 8.02 19.01 -2.62
C ARG A 48 9.42 19.24 -3.17
N ASN A 49 10.43 19.21 -2.32
CA ASN A 49 11.82 19.39 -2.73
C ASN A 49 12.27 18.24 -3.64
N PHE A 50 11.90 17.01 -3.30
CA PHE A 50 12.15 15.84 -4.13
C PHE A 50 11.49 15.98 -5.51
N LEU A 51 10.18 16.26 -5.56
CA LEU A 51 9.44 16.36 -6.82
C LEU A 51 9.93 17.52 -7.71
N LYS A 52 10.41 18.62 -7.10
CA LYS A 52 11.04 19.74 -7.83
C LYS A 52 12.42 19.41 -8.39
N ALA A 53 13.12 18.45 -7.79
CA ALA A 53 14.45 18.02 -8.24
C ALA A 53 14.39 17.05 -9.43
N LEU A 54 13.21 16.50 -9.75
CA LEU A 54 13.04 15.58 -10.88
C LEU A 54 13.19 16.33 -12.22
N ASN A 55 14.05 15.83 -13.10
CA ASN A 55 14.07 16.26 -14.50
C ASN A 55 12.87 15.66 -15.26
N GLU A 56 12.67 16.06 -16.51
CA GLU A 56 11.51 15.61 -17.31
C GLU A 56 11.45 14.08 -17.53
N ASN A 57 12.60 13.42 -17.62
CA ASN A 57 12.67 11.97 -17.80
C ASN A 57 12.28 11.26 -16.50
N ASP A 58 12.85 11.68 -15.38
CA ASP A 58 12.56 11.12 -14.06
C ASP A 58 11.12 11.38 -13.67
N LEU A 59 10.57 12.55 -14.01
CA LEU A 59 9.16 12.88 -13.81
C LEU A 59 8.23 11.92 -14.55
N ARG A 60 8.52 11.60 -15.82
CA ARG A 60 7.72 10.65 -16.62
C ARG A 60 7.82 9.23 -16.07
N LEU A 61 9.01 8.81 -15.68
CA LEU A 61 9.23 7.49 -15.08
C LEU A 61 8.51 7.38 -13.73
N TYR A 62 8.66 8.39 -12.87
CA TYR A 62 8.01 8.46 -11.57
C TYR A 62 6.48 8.43 -11.70
N LYS A 63 5.90 9.21 -12.63
CA LYS A 63 4.47 9.17 -12.94
C LYS A 63 4.00 7.76 -13.32
N THR A 64 4.79 7.07 -14.15
CA THR A 64 4.48 5.70 -14.59
C THR A 64 4.47 4.75 -13.39
N ILE A 65 5.50 4.83 -12.53
CA ILE A 65 5.59 3.99 -11.33
C ILE A 65 4.46 4.28 -10.36
N ALA A 66 4.20 5.55 -10.03
CA ALA A 66 3.11 5.92 -9.14
C ALA A 66 1.73 5.47 -9.68
N THR A 67 1.54 5.46 -11.01
CA THR A 67 0.32 4.93 -11.63
C THR A 67 0.22 3.42 -11.47
N LEU A 68 1.30 2.69 -11.70
CA LEU A 68 1.35 1.23 -11.51
C LEU A 68 1.16 0.86 -10.04
N ASP A 69 1.74 1.64 -9.13
CA ASP A 69 1.61 1.47 -7.69
C ASP A 69 0.15 1.70 -7.25
N LEU A 70 -0.54 2.69 -7.81
CA LEU A 70 -1.98 2.90 -7.54
C LEU A 70 -2.84 1.68 -7.94
N ILE A 71 -2.56 1.08 -9.09
CA ILE A 71 -3.25 -0.14 -9.55
C ILE A 71 -2.93 -1.31 -8.61
N PHE A 72 -1.65 -1.47 -8.28
CA PHE A 72 -1.20 -2.49 -7.33
C PHE A 72 -1.89 -2.33 -5.97
N LEU A 73 -1.82 -1.15 -5.35
CA LEU A 73 -2.40 -0.85 -4.05
C LEU A 73 -3.92 -1.07 -4.04
N SER A 74 -4.61 -0.71 -5.12
CA SER A 74 -6.04 -0.98 -5.26
C SER A 74 -6.35 -2.47 -5.24
N THR A 75 -5.67 -3.25 -6.07
CA THR A 75 -5.87 -4.71 -6.15
C THR A 75 -5.45 -5.42 -4.87
N TYR A 76 -4.33 -4.99 -4.27
CA TYR A 76 -3.82 -5.48 -2.99
C TYR A 76 -4.81 -5.22 -1.85
N THR A 77 -5.33 -4.00 -1.72
CA THR A 77 -6.29 -3.61 -0.68
C THR A 77 -7.54 -4.46 -0.75
N TRP A 78 -8.10 -4.66 -1.95
CA TRP A 78 -9.22 -5.56 -2.16
C TRP A 78 -8.88 -7.01 -1.82
N GLY A 79 -7.69 -7.49 -2.21
CA GLY A 79 -7.20 -8.82 -1.87
C GLY A 79 -7.14 -9.05 -0.36
N VAL A 80 -6.53 -8.11 0.38
CA VAL A 80 -6.44 -8.14 1.85
C VAL A 80 -7.84 -8.12 2.48
N PHE A 81 -8.75 -7.29 1.98
CA PHE A 81 -10.13 -7.23 2.46
C PHE A 81 -10.84 -8.58 2.30
N PHE A 82 -10.84 -9.15 1.09
CA PHE A 82 -11.52 -10.42 0.83
C PHE A 82 -10.90 -11.58 1.61
N PHE A 83 -9.57 -11.61 1.75
CA PHE A 83 -8.87 -12.58 2.58
C PHE A 83 -9.31 -12.48 4.03
N THR A 84 -9.26 -11.27 4.59
CA THR A 84 -9.55 -11.06 5.98
C THR A 84 -11.01 -11.39 6.29
N LYS A 85 -11.93 -10.99 5.41
CA LYS A 85 -13.35 -11.38 5.49
C LYS A 85 -13.54 -12.89 5.48
N LYS A 86 -12.79 -13.63 4.64
CA LYS A 86 -12.91 -15.09 4.49
C LYS A 86 -12.34 -15.85 5.69
N TYR A 87 -11.18 -15.46 6.22
CA TYR A 87 -10.46 -16.25 7.25
C TYR A 87 -10.56 -15.67 8.68
N PHE A 88 -10.95 -14.40 8.80
CA PHE A 88 -10.96 -13.62 10.04
C PHE A 88 -12.25 -12.78 10.16
N ALA A 89 -13.41 -13.44 10.11
CA ALA A 89 -14.73 -12.80 10.13
C ALA A 89 -15.02 -11.84 11.31
N LYS A 90 -14.19 -11.84 12.36
CA LYS A 90 -14.32 -10.96 13.53
C LYS A 90 -13.58 -9.64 13.42
N ILE A 91 -12.72 -9.46 12.40
CA ILE A 91 -11.97 -8.21 12.23
C ILE A 91 -12.90 -7.17 11.58
N PRO A 92 -13.06 -5.98 12.18
CA PRO A 92 -13.84 -4.89 11.57
C PRO A 92 -13.36 -4.56 10.16
N ILE A 93 -14.30 -4.38 9.24
CA ILE A 93 -14.01 -4.07 7.83
C ILE A 93 -13.09 -2.85 7.70
N ILE A 94 -13.36 -1.81 8.50
CA ILE A 94 -12.59 -0.57 8.46
C ILE A 94 -11.10 -0.82 8.72
N LEU A 95 -10.74 -1.69 9.67
CA LEU A 95 -9.33 -1.98 9.96
C LEU A 95 -8.60 -2.68 8.82
N THR A 96 -9.33 -3.39 7.96
CA THR A 96 -8.75 -4.13 6.83
C THR A 96 -8.54 -3.25 5.59
N LEU A 97 -9.36 -2.22 5.43
CA LEU A 97 -9.29 -1.28 4.32
C LEU A 97 -8.46 -0.04 4.62
N LEU A 98 -8.43 0.40 5.88
CA LEU A 98 -7.84 1.68 6.27
C LEU A 98 -6.37 1.87 5.83
N PRO A 99 -5.46 0.86 5.94
CA PRO A 99 -4.10 1.00 5.43
C PRO A 99 -4.07 1.34 3.93
N GLY A 100 -4.83 0.57 3.14
CA GLY A 100 -4.95 0.75 1.71
C GLY A 100 -5.59 2.09 1.32
N ILE A 101 -6.57 2.57 2.10
CA ILE A 101 -7.16 3.89 1.89
C ILE A 101 -6.12 4.99 2.06
N PHE A 102 -5.30 4.95 3.12
CA PHE A 102 -4.24 5.94 3.31
C PHE A 102 -3.19 5.89 2.19
N ASP A 103 -2.76 4.69 1.78
CA ASP A 103 -1.88 4.48 0.62
C ASP A 103 -2.47 5.11 -0.66
N LEU A 104 -3.73 4.81 -0.97
CA LEU A 104 -4.38 5.35 -2.18
C LEU A 104 -4.49 6.87 -2.15
N ILE A 105 -4.77 7.46 -0.98
CA ILE A 105 -4.81 8.92 -0.83
C ILE A 105 -3.41 9.50 -1.06
N GLU A 106 -2.36 8.91 -0.48
CA GLU A 106 -0.96 9.32 -0.64
C GLU A 106 -0.54 9.29 -2.11
N THR A 107 -0.65 8.14 -2.77
CA THR A 107 -0.25 7.95 -4.17
C THR A 107 -1.07 8.85 -5.11
N THR A 108 -2.36 9.03 -4.85
CA THR A 108 -3.21 9.94 -5.64
C THR A 108 -2.80 11.40 -5.47
N ALA A 109 -2.48 11.83 -4.25
CA ALA A 109 -1.99 13.19 -3.99
C ALA A 109 -0.66 13.45 -4.71
N ILE A 110 0.25 12.48 -4.71
CA ILE A 110 1.51 12.56 -5.46
C ILE A 110 1.25 12.64 -6.97
N LEU A 111 0.38 11.78 -7.53
CA LEU A 111 0.01 11.83 -8.95
C LEU A 111 -0.65 13.15 -9.35
N TYR A 112 -1.53 13.68 -8.49
CA TYR A 112 -2.17 14.97 -8.72
C TYR A 112 -1.14 16.11 -8.73
N ALA A 113 -0.16 16.06 -7.83
CA ALA A 113 0.92 17.02 -7.80
C ALA A 113 1.83 16.99 -9.01
N LEU A 114 2.15 15.78 -9.49
CA LEU A 114 2.93 15.58 -10.70
C LEU A 114 2.23 16.12 -11.96
N LYS A 115 0.89 16.25 -11.91
CA LYS A 115 0.07 16.86 -12.99
C LYS A 115 -0.12 18.37 -12.84
N THR A 116 0.03 18.89 -11.63
CA THR A 116 -0.23 20.29 -11.30
C THR A 116 1.06 20.98 -10.85
N THR A 117 0.95 22.10 -10.14
CA THR A 117 2.10 22.75 -9.50
C THR A 117 2.41 22.07 -8.17
N VAL A 118 3.68 21.73 -7.95
CA VAL A 118 4.18 21.11 -6.70
C VAL A 118 4.02 22.01 -5.45
N GLN A 119 3.56 23.26 -5.60
CA GLN A 119 3.46 24.25 -4.52
C GLN A 119 2.15 24.22 -3.72
N GLN A 120 1.28 23.23 -3.95
CA GLN A 120 -0.04 23.22 -3.34
C GLN A 120 0.01 22.83 -1.85
N ASN A 121 -0.85 23.46 -1.03
CA ASN A 121 -0.88 23.29 0.43
C ASN A 121 -1.29 21.87 0.89
N TYR A 122 -1.92 21.06 0.04
CA TYR A 122 -2.27 19.68 0.40
C TYR A 122 -1.05 18.79 0.68
N PHE A 123 0.14 19.18 0.20
CA PHE A 123 1.39 18.47 0.49
C PHE A 123 1.75 18.45 1.97
N ASP A 124 1.35 19.48 2.73
CA ASP A 124 1.66 19.54 4.16
C ASP A 124 0.96 18.43 4.94
N TRP A 125 -0.09 17.86 4.37
CA TRP A 125 -0.85 16.74 4.93
C TRP A 125 -0.28 15.37 4.57
N LEU A 126 0.64 15.27 3.59
CA LEU A 126 1.21 13.97 3.18
C LEU A 126 1.90 13.27 4.35
N GLY A 127 2.67 13.98 5.17
CA GLY A 127 3.32 13.36 6.33
C GLY A 127 2.33 12.78 7.34
N LEU A 128 1.15 13.40 7.50
CA LEU A 128 0.07 12.86 8.35
C LEU A 128 -0.57 11.63 7.71
N ILE A 129 -0.75 11.63 6.38
CA ILE A 129 -1.28 10.49 5.63
C ILE A 129 -0.32 9.29 5.71
N THR A 130 0.97 9.51 5.47
CA THR A 130 2.01 8.48 5.58
C THR A 130 2.07 7.91 7.00
N CYS A 131 2.00 8.76 8.04
CA CYS A 131 1.92 8.31 9.43
C CYS A 131 0.66 7.48 9.69
N GLY A 132 -0.50 7.98 9.26
CA GLY A 132 -1.79 7.29 9.38
C GLY A 132 -1.80 5.90 8.74
N LYS A 133 -1.18 5.77 7.56
CA LYS A 133 -0.94 4.49 6.90
C LYS A 133 -0.20 3.51 7.80
N TRP A 134 0.98 3.90 8.31
CA TRP A 134 1.80 2.99 9.11
C TRP A 134 1.14 2.59 10.42
N VAL A 135 0.45 3.53 11.06
CA VAL A 135 -0.35 3.24 12.27
C VAL A 135 -1.47 2.25 11.94
N ALA A 136 -2.24 2.48 10.86
CA ALA A 136 -3.30 1.59 10.43
C ALA A 136 -2.78 0.18 10.11
N SER A 137 -1.66 0.09 9.37
CA SER A 137 -0.97 -1.16 9.06
C SER A 137 -0.53 -1.91 10.32
N GLY A 138 0.09 -1.20 11.26
CA GLY A 138 0.53 -1.78 12.53
C GLY A 138 -0.63 -2.34 13.36
N VAL A 139 -1.74 -1.60 13.44
CA VAL A 139 -2.96 -2.06 14.14
C VAL A 139 -3.54 -3.31 13.47
N LEU A 140 -3.61 -3.35 12.15
CA LEU A 140 -4.10 -4.52 11.41
C LEU A 140 -3.20 -5.75 11.66
N ILE A 141 -1.88 -5.58 11.56
CA ILE A 141 -0.90 -6.66 11.79
C ILE A 141 -1.00 -7.18 13.23
N ALA A 142 -1.02 -6.30 14.23
CA ALA A 142 -1.16 -6.69 15.64
C ALA A 142 -2.47 -7.45 15.89
N THR A 143 -3.57 -7.01 15.27
CA THR A 143 -4.87 -7.70 15.36
C THR A 143 -4.80 -9.10 14.77
N LEU A 144 -4.25 -9.24 13.56
CA LEU A 144 -4.08 -10.55 12.90
C LEU A 144 -3.18 -11.49 13.72
N ALA A 145 -2.05 -10.98 14.22
CA ALA A 145 -1.12 -11.73 15.04
C ALA A 145 -1.77 -12.22 16.34
N SER A 146 -2.51 -11.36 17.04
CA SER A 146 -3.21 -11.74 18.28
C SER A 146 -4.23 -12.86 18.06
N ILE A 147 -4.98 -12.82 16.96
CA ILE A 147 -5.95 -13.86 16.60
C ILE A 147 -5.23 -15.16 16.27
N PHE A 148 -4.11 -15.08 15.54
CA PHE A 148 -3.31 -16.24 15.19
C PHE A 148 -2.72 -16.92 16.42
N ILE A 149 -2.10 -16.15 17.33
CA ILE A 149 -1.53 -16.65 18.60
C ILE A 149 -2.63 -17.32 19.44
N LYS A 150 -3.80 -16.68 19.60
CA LYS A 150 -4.93 -17.24 20.35
C LYS A 150 -5.41 -18.58 19.76
N ARG A 151 -5.39 -18.74 18.44
CA ARG A 151 -5.74 -20.00 17.77
C ARG A 151 -4.70 -21.10 18.01
N LEU A 152 -3.42 -20.76 18.12
CA LEU A 152 -2.36 -21.72 18.43
C LEU A 152 -2.41 -22.19 19.89
N THR A 153 -2.74 -21.30 20.83
CA THR A 153 -2.80 -21.65 22.26
C THR A 153 -4.05 -22.44 22.63
N THR A 154 -5.21 -22.16 22.01
CA THR A 154 -6.49 -22.85 22.32
C THR A 154 -6.57 -24.27 21.72
N ARG A 155 -5.64 -24.65 20.83
CA ARG A 155 -5.60 -25.99 20.20
C ARG A 155 -4.71 -26.99 20.96
N ARG A 156 -4.12 -26.58 22.08
CA ARG A 156 -3.46 -27.46 23.05
C ARG A 156 -4.43 -27.74 24.18
#